data_AF-A0A1Y5DIW1-F1
#
_entry.id   AF-A0A1Y5DIW1-F1
#
_cell.length_a   1.000
_cell.length_b   1.000
_cell.length_c   1.000
_cell.angle_alpha   90.00
_cell.angle_beta   90.00
_cell.angle_gamma   90.00
#
_symmetry.space_group_name_H-M   'P 1'
#
loop_
_entity.id
_entity.type
_entity.pdbx_description
1 polymer ?
#
loop_
_entity_poly.entity_id
_entity_poly.type
_entity_poly.pdbx_seq_one_letter_code
_entity_poly.pdbx_strand_id
1 'polypeptide(L)'
;MGQRNKSDLLDARMLSQMIVTARKDQIKVPIINKQGEEIKELIKYYQLISKQKTQNKNHLESIVAKDGSSIVSKSLNQEIKLLKKKEKDILTAIKQLISKDPELHQAFLNIQSIKGVGEISAIVLLYHFIKYPDANQKQIVSLAGLDPIKRNSGTSINGKARISKAGSKLCRGVLFMAVLSAINFNEELKTFYERLKENGKHSTVAQIAVMRKMIIISHSLYKNNKVYEPEKYLEYT
;
A
#
# COMPACT_ATOMS: atom_id res chain seq x y z
N MET A 1 8.12 -18.81 -9.13
CA MET A 1 9.25 -19.48 -8.47
C MET A 1 10.18 -18.38 -7.95
N GLY A 2 10.45 -18.32 -6.65
CA GLY A 2 11.33 -17.30 -6.07
C GLY A 2 11.72 -17.74 -4.68
N GLN A 3 12.78 -18.55 -4.57
CA GLN A 3 13.38 -18.84 -3.28
C GLN A 3 14.11 -17.57 -2.82
N ARG A 4 13.71 -17.07 -1.65
CA ARG A 4 14.18 -15.77 -1.11
C ARG A 4 15.33 -15.91 -0.12
N ASN A 5 16.04 -17.05 -0.16
CA ASN A 5 17.31 -17.19 0.52
C ASN A 5 18.38 -16.64 -0.43
N LYS A 6 18.90 -15.46 -0.09
CA LYS A 6 19.81 -14.72 -0.94
C LYS A 6 21.24 -15.27 -0.74
N SER A 7 21.75 -15.97 -1.76
CA SER A 7 23.13 -16.42 -1.89
C SER A 7 23.49 -16.27 -3.36
N ASP A 8 24.68 -15.77 -3.67
CA ASP A 8 25.12 -15.57 -5.05
C ASP A 8 25.06 -16.86 -5.88
N LEU A 9 25.27 -18.02 -5.24
CA LEU A 9 25.12 -19.34 -5.86
C LEU A 9 23.66 -19.66 -6.22
N LEU A 10 22.72 -19.29 -5.36
CA LEU A 10 21.28 -19.48 -5.59
C LEU A 10 20.76 -18.52 -6.65
N ASP A 11 21.23 -17.28 -6.66
CA ASP A 11 20.86 -16.27 -7.65
C ASP A 11 21.41 -16.66 -9.04
N ALA A 12 22.67 -17.12 -9.13
CA ALA A 12 23.26 -17.64 -10.37
C ALA A 12 22.51 -18.89 -10.89
N ARG A 13 22.16 -19.83 -10.00
CA ARG A 13 21.32 -21.00 -10.36
C ARG A 13 19.95 -20.59 -10.86
N MET A 14 19.31 -19.63 -10.20
CA MET A 14 17.99 -19.15 -10.59
C MET A 14 18.03 -18.49 -11.97
N LEU A 15 19.03 -17.64 -12.24
CA LEU A 15 19.20 -17.00 -13.55
C LEU A 15 19.48 -18.03 -14.65
N SER A 16 20.36 -19.02 -14.39
CA SER A 16 20.62 -20.13 -15.31
C SER A 16 19.36 -20.94 -15.61
N GLN A 17 18.59 -21.30 -14.58
CA GLN A 17 17.31 -22.00 -14.76
C GLN A 17 16.27 -21.13 -15.48
N MET A 18 16.24 -19.82 -15.23
CA MET A 18 15.32 -18.91 -15.91
C MET A 18 15.57 -18.87 -17.42
N ILE A 19 16.83 -18.84 -17.86
CA ILE A 19 17.17 -18.86 -19.30
C ILE A 19 16.66 -20.15 -19.97
N VAL A 20 16.75 -21.28 -19.27
CA VAL A 20 16.33 -22.59 -19.80
C VAL A 20 14.82 -22.82 -19.71
N THR A 21 14.15 -22.26 -18.69
CA THR A 21 12.71 -22.47 -18.43
C THR A 21 11.81 -21.38 -19.02
N ALA A 22 12.35 -20.20 -19.33
CA ALA A 22 11.61 -19.15 -20.00
C ALA A 22 11.29 -19.58 -21.42
N ARG A 23 10.00 -19.75 -21.69
CA ARG A 23 9.53 -20.00 -23.05
C ARG A 23 9.56 -18.69 -23.85
N LYS A 24 9.73 -18.77 -25.17
CA LYS A 24 9.88 -17.61 -26.06
C LYS A 24 8.68 -16.65 -26.00
N ASP A 25 7.48 -17.17 -25.73
CA ASP A 25 6.21 -16.46 -25.53
C ASP A 25 6.10 -15.73 -24.17
N GLN A 26 6.96 -16.07 -23.21
CA GLN A 26 7.00 -15.45 -21.88
C GLN A 26 7.95 -14.24 -21.79
N ILE A 27 8.83 -14.07 -22.78
CA ILE A 27 9.70 -12.91 -22.90
C ILE A 27 8.93 -11.82 -23.64
N LYS A 28 8.35 -10.88 -22.88
CA LYS A 28 7.59 -9.75 -23.44
C LYS A 28 8.26 -8.43 -23.09
N VAL A 29 8.35 -7.53 -24.07
CA VAL A 29 8.69 -6.12 -23.82
C VAL A 29 7.53 -5.49 -23.06
N PRO A 30 7.77 -4.84 -21.91
CA PRO A 30 6.70 -4.23 -21.13
C PRO A 30 6.04 -3.10 -21.93
N ILE A 31 4.71 -3.17 -22.07
CA ILE A 31 3.92 -2.09 -22.67
C ILE A 31 3.74 -1.00 -21.62
N ILE A 32 4.15 0.23 -21.95
CA ILE A 32 4.00 1.38 -21.06
C ILE A 32 2.56 1.88 -21.13
N ASN A 33 1.79 1.66 -20.07
CA ASN A 33 0.50 2.31 -19.90
C ASN A 33 0.71 3.77 -19.51
N LYS A 34 0.48 4.70 -20.46
CA LYS A 34 0.67 6.15 -20.25
C LYS A 34 -0.16 6.70 -19.09
N GLN A 35 -1.43 6.30 -18.99
CA GLN A 35 -2.31 6.73 -17.89
C GLN A 35 -1.81 6.22 -16.54
N GLY A 36 -1.33 4.97 -16.49
CA GLY A 36 -0.72 4.39 -15.29
C GLY A 36 0.55 5.12 -14.84
N GLU A 37 1.40 5.53 -15.79
CA GLU A 37 2.61 6.33 -15.49
C GLU A 37 2.26 7.75 -15.01
N GLU A 38 1.26 8.41 -15.61
CA GLU A 38 0.78 9.71 -15.14
C GLU A 38 0.23 9.63 -13.71
N ILE A 39 -0.61 8.63 -13.42
CA ILE A 39 -1.11 8.38 -12.05
C ILE A 39 0.04 8.15 -11.07
N LYS A 40 1.06 7.38 -11.46
CA LYS A 40 2.26 7.12 -10.64
C LYS A 40 3.03 8.41 -10.35
N GLU A 41 3.21 9.28 -11.33
CA GLU A 41 3.89 10.56 -11.15
C GLU A 41 3.12 11.47 -10.17
N LEU A 42 1.80 11.56 -10.33
CA LEU A 42 0.94 12.32 -9.43
C LEU A 42 0.96 11.75 -8.00
N ILE A 43 0.94 10.42 -7.83
CA ILE A 43 1.08 9.79 -6.51
C ILE A 43 2.44 10.15 -5.89
N LYS A 44 3.54 10.07 -6.66
CA LYS A 44 4.86 10.45 -6.15
C LYS A 44 4.93 11.92 -5.75
N TYR A 45 4.32 12.80 -6.54
CA TYR A 45 4.25 14.22 -6.22
C TYR A 45 3.42 14.47 -4.96
N TYR A 46 2.27 13.80 -4.81
CA TYR A 46 1.49 13.83 -3.57
C TYR A 46 2.34 13.40 -2.34
N GLN A 47 3.13 12.33 -2.46
CA GLN A 47 4.02 11.89 -1.37
C GLN A 47 5.07 12.94 -1.00
N LEU A 48 5.64 13.63 -1.99
CA LEU A 48 6.60 14.71 -1.78
C LEU A 48 5.97 15.85 -0.99
N ILE A 49 4.80 16.33 -1.42
CA ILE A 49 4.07 17.41 -0.76
C ILE A 49 3.66 17.02 0.65
N SER A 50 3.14 15.81 0.84
CA SER A 50 2.75 15.31 2.16
C SER A 50 3.94 15.23 3.12
N LYS A 51 5.13 14.89 2.61
CA LYS A 51 6.36 14.90 3.41
C LYS A 51 6.76 16.32 3.81
N GLN A 52 6.77 17.26 2.86
CA GLN A 52 7.08 18.68 3.14
C GLN A 52 6.09 19.27 4.16
N LYS A 53 4.79 19.00 3.99
CA LYS A 53 3.75 19.44 4.93
C LYS A 53 4.01 18.93 6.35
N THR A 54 4.43 17.67 6.48
CA THR A 54 4.75 17.07 7.78
C THR A 54 6.00 17.70 8.39
N GLN A 55 7.04 17.93 7.59
CA GLN A 55 8.25 18.63 8.04
C GLN A 55 7.93 20.03 8.55
N ASN A 56 7.14 20.81 7.81
CA ASN A 56 6.74 22.16 8.21
C ASN A 56 5.87 22.16 9.47
N LYS A 57 4.97 21.18 9.63
CA LYS A 57 4.18 21.01 10.86
C LYS A 57 5.06 20.74 12.07
N ASN A 58 5.99 19.80 11.95
CA ASN A 58 6.90 19.48 13.05
C ASN A 58 7.79 20.68 13.40
N HIS A 59 8.23 21.44 12.39
CA HIS A 59 8.99 22.67 12.61
C HIS A 59 8.15 23.73 13.33
N LEU A 60 6.90 23.95 12.90
CA LEU A 60 5.98 24.87 13.54
C LEU A 60 5.75 24.49 15.01
N GLU A 61 5.50 23.21 15.29
CA GLU A 61 5.33 22.70 16.65
C GLU A 61 6.57 22.96 17.52
N SER A 62 7.77 22.74 16.98
CA SER A 62 9.02 23.03 17.69
C SER A 62 9.23 24.52 17.98
N ILE A 63 8.75 25.44 17.13
CA ILE A 63 8.84 26.89 17.37
C ILE A 63 7.83 27.30 18.44
N VAL A 64 6.58 26.86 18.30
CA VAL A 64 5.50 27.19 19.23
C VAL A 64 5.82 26.69 20.64
N ALA A 65 6.38 25.48 20.78
CA ALA A 65 6.78 24.92 22.07
C ALA A 65 7.88 25.71 22.80
N LYS A 66 8.58 26.61 22.10
CA LYS A 66 9.67 27.43 22.64
C LYS A 66 9.31 28.92 22.69
N ASP A 67 8.03 29.26 22.51
CA ASP A 67 7.56 30.64 22.35
C ASP A 67 8.40 31.44 21.34
N GLY A 68 8.78 30.76 20.25
CA GLY A 68 9.70 31.31 19.24
C GLY A 68 9.05 32.35 18.32
N SER A 69 9.78 32.70 17.25
CA SER A 69 9.38 33.80 16.35
C SER A 69 7.95 33.65 15.79
N SER A 70 7.12 34.66 16.04
CA SER A 70 5.75 34.75 15.51
C SER A 70 5.73 34.92 13.99
N ILE A 71 6.75 35.56 13.41
CA ILE A 71 6.91 35.73 11.95
C ILE A 71 7.11 34.37 11.29
N VAL A 72 8.04 33.57 11.81
CA VAL A 72 8.33 32.23 11.28
C VAL A 72 7.11 31.31 11.44
N SER A 73 6.46 31.36 12.60
CA SER A 73 5.24 30.58 12.87
C SER A 73 4.09 30.93 11.90
N LYS A 74 3.90 32.22 11.58
CA LYS A 74 2.92 32.67 10.58
C LYS A 74 3.27 32.18 9.18
N SER A 75 4.54 32.29 8.77
CA SER A 75 5.01 31.82 7.46
C SER A 75 4.79 30.32 7.29
N LEU A 76 5.22 29.50 8.25
CA LEU A 76 5.04 28.05 8.23
C LEU A 76 3.56 27.65 8.17
N ASN A 77 2.69 28.36 8.89
CA ASN A 77 1.25 28.13 8.81
C ASN A 77 0.69 28.42 7.41
N GLN A 78 1.13 29.48 6.75
CA GLN A 78 0.74 29.78 5.36
C GLN A 78 1.24 28.70 4.40
N GLU A 79 2.48 28.26 4.53
CA GLU A 79 3.04 27.16 3.73
C GLU A 79 2.27 25.85 3.94
N ILE A 80 1.94 25.49 5.19
CA ILE A 80 1.14 24.30 5.49
C ILE A 80 -0.24 24.39 4.84
N LYS A 81 -0.89 25.56 4.86
CA LYS A 81 -2.18 25.78 4.18
C LYS A 81 -2.05 25.60 2.67
N LEU A 82 -1.00 26.15 2.06
CA LEU A 82 -0.72 25.99 0.64
C LEU A 82 -0.49 24.53 0.26
N LEU A 83 0.34 23.80 1.03
CA LEU A 83 0.64 22.39 0.80
C LEU A 83 -0.62 21.52 0.95
N LYS A 84 -1.50 21.81 1.93
CA LYS A 84 -2.81 21.14 2.04
C LYS A 84 -3.69 21.36 0.81
N LYS A 85 -3.71 22.58 0.26
CA LYS A 85 -4.45 22.88 -0.97
C LYS A 85 -3.89 22.07 -2.15
N LYS A 86 -2.56 22.07 -2.34
CA LYS A 86 -1.90 21.28 -3.39
C LYS A 86 -2.19 19.78 -3.28
N GLU A 87 -2.20 19.21 -2.08
CA GLU A 87 -2.59 17.80 -1.88
C GLU A 87 -4.01 17.52 -2.40
N LYS A 88 -4.97 18.39 -2.06
CA LYS A 88 -6.36 18.26 -2.53
C LYS A 88 -6.45 18.39 -4.05
N ASP A 89 -5.73 19.34 -4.62
CA ASP A 89 -5.73 19.57 -6.08
C ASP A 89 -5.17 18.35 -6.82
N ILE A 90 -4.07 17.75 -6.33
CA ILE A 90 -3.49 16.53 -6.91
C ILE A 90 -4.44 15.34 -6.80
N LEU A 91 -5.06 15.12 -5.64
CA LEU A 91 -6.03 14.03 -5.48
C LEU A 91 -7.21 14.21 -6.45
N THR A 92 -7.67 15.45 -6.64
CA THR A 92 -8.72 15.78 -7.60
C THR A 92 -8.28 15.47 -9.03
N ALA A 93 -7.07 15.86 -9.42
CA ALA A 93 -6.51 15.56 -10.74
C ALA A 93 -6.41 14.04 -10.99
N ILE A 94 -5.93 13.27 -10.00
CA ILE A 94 -5.88 11.81 -10.12
C ILE A 94 -7.29 11.23 -10.30
N LYS A 95 -8.28 11.68 -9.51
CA LYS A 95 -9.67 11.22 -9.63
C LYS A 95 -10.26 11.54 -11.01
N GLN A 96 -9.95 12.72 -11.56
CA GLN A 96 -10.37 13.10 -12.92
C GLN A 96 -9.73 12.20 -13.99
N LEU A 97 -8.47 11.82 -13.82
CA LEU A 97 -7.82 10.86 -14.73
C LEU A 97 -8.44 9.46 -14.63
N ILE A 98 -8.77 9.01 -13.42
CA ILE A 98 -9.45 7.74 -13.20
C ILE A 98 -10.86 7.77 -13.79
N SER A 99 -11.60 8.87 -13.64
CA SER A 99 -12.99 8.98 -14.14
C SER A 99 -13.12 9.02 -15.67
N LYS A 100 -12.03 9.21 -16.41
CA LYS A 100 -12.03 9.11 -17.88
C LYS A 100 -12.29 7.69 -18.36
N ASP A 101 -12.01 6.70 -17.52
CA ASP A 101 -12.26 5.29 -17.79
C ASP A 101 -13.35 4.78 -16.83
N PRO A 102 -14.56 4.45 -17.32
CA PRO A 102 -15.66 4.00 -16.48
C PRO A 102 -15.34 2.74 -15.67
N GLU A 103 -14.55 1.81 -16.21
CA GLU A 103 -14.18 0.58 -15.51
C GLU A 103 -13.23 0.90 -14.35
N LEU A 104 -12.22 1.75 -14.58
CA LEU A 104 -11.31 2.18 -13.52
C LEU A 104 -12.03 3.04 -12.46
N HIS A 105 -12.99 3.86 -12.88
CA HIS A 105 -13.81 4.64 -11.97
C HIS A 105 -14.64 3.75 -11.05
N GLN A 106 -15.33 2.76 -11.60
CA GLN A 106 -16.11 1.82 -10.81
C GLN A 106 -15.21 0.99 -9.88
N ALA A 107 -14.06 0.53 -10.39
CA ALA A 107 -13.08 -0.19 -9.59
C ALA A 107 -12.53 0.66 -8.43
N PHE A 108 -12.28 1.96 -8.64
CA PHE A 108 -11.91 2.90 -7.59
C PHE A 108 -12.99 2.97 -6.49
N LEU A 109 -14.26 3.15 -6.87
CA LEU A 109 -15.40 3.23 -5.94
C LEU A 109 -15.56 1.93 -5.16
N ASN A 110 -15.43 0.79 -5.84
CA ASN A 110 -15.49 -0.54 -5.22
C ASN A 110 -14.40 -0.69 -4.15
N ILE A 111 -13.15 -0.30 -4.43
CA ILE A 111 -12.07 -0.35 -3.44
C ILE A 111 -12.33 0.62 -2.28
N GLN A 112 -12.79 1.84 -2.57
CA GLN A 112 -13.07 2.89 -1.58
C GLN A 112 -14.24 2.53 -0.65
N SER A 113 -15.15 1.66 -1.08
CA SER A 113 -16.30 1.23 -0.26
C SER A 113 -15.91 0.46 1.01
N ILE A 114 -14.67 -0.03 1.11
CA ILE A 114 -14.15 -0.66 2.33
C ILE A 114 -13.99 0.41 3.43
N LYS A 115 -14.75 0.31 4.52
CA LYS A 115 -14.60 1.19 5.69
C LYS A 115 -13.13 1.19 6.18
N GLY A 116 -12.53 2.38 6.24
CA GLY A 116 -11.12 2.61 6.56
C GLY A 116 -10.23 2.90 5.35
N VAL A 117 -10.65 2.53 4.13
CA VAL A 117 -9.93 2.86 2.90
C VAL A 117 -10.33 4.26 2.40
N GLY A 118 -9.51 5.25 2.73
CA GLY A 118 -9.66 6.62 2.20
C GLY A 118 -9.22 6.77 0.73
N GLU A 119 -9.45 7.95 0.15
CA GLU A 119 -9.20 8.25 -1.26
C GLU A 119 -7.78 7.88 -1.74
N ILE A 120 -6.75 8.34 -1.03
CA ILE A 120 -5.35 8.05 -1.40
C ILE A 120 -5.05 6.55 -1.33
N SER A 121 -5.64 5.83 -0.37
CA SER A 121 -5.45 4.40 -0.22
C SER A 121 -6.09 3.64 -1.39
N ALA A 122 -7.32 4.03 -1.77
CA ALA A 122 -8.00 3.46 -2.93
C ALA A 122 -7.24 3.73 -4.24
N ILE A 123 -6.76 4.97 -4.46
CA ILE A 123 -5.93 5.34 -5.62
C ILE A 123 -4.67 4.47 -5.72
N VAL A 124 -3.95 4.33 -4.60
CA VAL A 124 -2.68 3.57 -4.58
C VAL A 124 -2.91 2.09 -4.80
N LEU A 125 -3.97 1.52 -4.22
CA LEU A 125 -4.33 0.11 -4.43
C LEU A 125 -4.77 -0.13 -5.87
N LEU A 126 -5.62 0.73 -6.43
CA LEU A 126 -6.03 0.67 -7.82
C LEU A 126 -4.82 0.71 -8.76
N TYR A 127 -3.94 1.70 -8.59
CA TYR A 127 -2.70 1.79 -9.36
C TYR A 127 -1.84 0.53 -9.22
N HIS A 128 -1.74 -0.05 -8.02
CA HIS A 128 -1.00 -1.30 -7.80
C HIS A 128 -1.60 -2.47 -8.59
N PHE A 129 -2.91 -2.52 -8.78
CA PHE A 129 -3.57 -3.58 -9.56
C PHE A 129 -3.46 -3.34 -11.07
N ILE A 130 -3.65 -2.10 -11.53
CA ILE A 130 -3.47 -1.72 -12.95
C ILE A 130 -2.04 -2.01 -13.42
N LYS A 131 -1.05 -1.75 -12.57
CA LYS A 131 0.36 -1.99 -12.87
C LYS A 131 0.68 -3.48 -13.06
N TYR A 132 -0.08 -4.36 -12.42
CA TYR A 132 0.15 -5.81 -12.42
C TYR A 132 -1.14 -6.57 -12.78
N PRO A 133 -1.64 -6.43 -14.02
CA PRO A 133 -2.96 -6.93 -14.40
C PRO A 133 -3.06 -8.46 -14.31
N ASP A 134 -1.98 -9.19 -14.58
CA ASP A 134 -1.96 -10.66 -14.57
C ASP A 134 -1.55 -11.25 -13.21
N ALA A 135 -1.30 -10.40 -12.20
CA ALA A 135 -0.85 -10.88 -10.90
C ALA A 135 -2.00 -11.53 -10.12
N ASN A 136 -1.78 -12.76 -9.64
CA ASN A 136 -2.69 -13.39 -8.69
C ASN A 136 -2.55 -12.77 -7.29
N GLN A 137 -3.49 -13.10 -6.38
CA GLN A 137 -3.51 -12.55 -5.02
C GLN A 137 -2.19 -12.75 -4.25
N LYS A 138 -1.53 -13.91 -4.39
CA LYS A 138 -0.24 -14.16 -3.72
C LYS A 138 0.85 -13.24 -4.26
N GLN A 139 0.89 -13.03 -5.57
CA GLN A 139 1.81 -12.10 -6.22
C GLN A 139 1.52 -10.66 -5.81
N ILE A 140 0.26 -10.22 -5.77
CA ILE A 140 -0.13 -8.87 -5.31
C ILE A 140 0.35 -8.60 -3.89
N VAL A 141 0.13 -9.54 -2.97
CA VAL A 141 0.63 -9.45 -1.57
C VAL A 141 2.16 -9.35 -1.53
N SER A 142 2.85 -10.14 -2.36
CA SER A 142 4.32 -10.09 -2.49
C SER A 142 4.80 -8.74 -3.05
N LEU A 143 4.13 -8.22 -4.08
CA LEU A 143 4.46 -6.95 -4.72
C LEU A 143 4.21 -5.77 -3.78
N ALA A 144 3.25 -5.90 -2.86
CA ALA A 144 3.07 -4.96 -1.75
C ALA A 144 4.10 -5.15 -0.62
N GLY A 145 4.78 -6.29 -0.56
CA GLY A 145 5.77 -6.61 0.48
C GLY A 145 5.13 -7.00 1.82
N LEU A 146 3.95 -7.62 1.78
CA LEU A 146 3.22 -8.08 2.97
C LEU A 146 3.39 -9.58 3.24
N ASP A 147 4.16 -10.26 2.40
CA ASP A 147 4.54 -11.64 2.58
C ASP A 147 5.57 -11.79 3.73
N PRO A 148 5.42 -12.80 4.59
CA PRO A 148 6.39 -13.06 5.65
C PRO A 148 7.68 -13.65 5.09
N ILE A 149 8.82 -13.15 5.56
CA ILE A 149 10.16 -13.67 5.32
C ILE A 149 10.73 -14.18 6.64
N LYS A 150 11.21 -15.42 6.63
CA LYS A 150 12.06 -15.97 7.68
C LYS A 150 13.51 -15.65 7.34
N ARG A 151 14.25 -15.04 8.27
CA ARG A 151 15.71 -14.87 8.13
C ARG A 151 16.38 -15.96 8.95
N ASN A 152 16.88 -16.97 8.25
CA ASN A 152 17.74 -17.99 8.82
C ASN A 152 19.15 -17.76 8.28
N SER A 153 20.14 -17.63 9.17
CA SER A 153 21.56 -17.53 8.79
C SER A 153 22.33 -18.57 9.59
N GLY A 154 22.88 -19.56 8.89
CA GLY A 154 23.44 -20.77 9.51
C GLY A 154 22.41 -21.59 10.31
N THR A 155 22.89 -22.40 11.25
CA THR A 155 22.07 -23.21 12.17
C THR A 155 21.63 -22.46 13.43
N SER A 156 22.23 -21.29 13.70
CA SER A 156 22.09 -20.61 15.00
C SER A 156 21.17 -19.38 15.00
N ILE A 157 20.79 -18.84 13.82
CA ILE A 157 19.95 -17.65 13.73
C ILE A 157 18.54 -18.05 13.28
N ASN A 158 17.63 -18.21 14.24
CA ASN A 158 16.19 -18.38 14.01
C ASN A 158 15.45 -17.05 14.27
N GLY A 159 15.55 -16.11 13.33
CA GLY A 159 14.91 -14.79 13.48
C GLY A 159 13.38 -14.86 13.43
N LYS A 160 12.70 -14.03 14.24
CA LYS A 160 11.24 -13.83 14.13
C LYS A 160 10.88 -13.44 12.69
N ALA A 161 9.84 -14.07 12.13
CA ALA A 161 9.38 -13.75 10.78
C ALA A 161 8.98 -12.27 10.68
N ARG A 162 9.39 -11.60 9.60
CA ARG A 162 9.08 -10.18 9.32
C ARG A 162 8.55 -10.05 7.91
N ILE A 163 7.72 -9.05 7.65
CA ILE A 163 7.28 -8.77 6.28
C ILE A 163 8.44 -8.36 5.38
N SER A 164 8.31 -8.65 4.09
CA SER A 164 9.26 -8.25 3.07
C SER A 164 9.39 -6.73 2.95
N LYS A 165 10.63 -6.24 2.83
CA LYS A 165 10.89 -4.84 2.48
C LYS A 165 11.08 -4.63 0.97
N ALA A 166 11.04 -5.69 0.16
CA ALA A 166 11.29 -5.63 -1.28
C ALA A 166 10.07 -5.13 -2.09
N GLY A 167 8.86 -5.20 -1.53
CA GLY A 167 7.65 -4.69 -2.16
C GLY A 167 7.40 -3.19 -1.93
N SER A 168 6.29 -2.71 -2.47
CA SER A 168 5.88 -1.30 -2.47
C SER A 168 5.79 -0.71 -1.05
N LYS A 169 6.75 0.15 -0.69
CA LYS A 169 6.72 0.93 0.55
C LYS A 169 5.47 1.81 0.61
N LEU A 170 5.04 2.32 -0.53
CA LEU A 170 3.85 3.15 -0.67
C LEU A 170 2.58 2.36 -0.29
N CYS A 171 2.38 1.16 -0.85
CA CYS A 171 1.23 0.30 -0.51
C CYS A 171 1.20 -0.02 0.98
N ARG A 172 2.36 -0.35 1.58
CA ARG A 172 2.46 -0.60 3.02
C ARG A 172 2.07 0.62 3.86
N GLY A 173 2.51 1.81 3.46
CA GLY A 173 2.18 3.05 4.17
C GLY A 173 0.68 3.34 4.16
N VAL A 174 0.04 3.30 2.99
CA VAL A 174 -1.40 3.61 2.89
C VAL A 174 -2.27 2.54 3.53
N LEU A 175 -1.91 1.25 3.39
CA LEU A 175 -2.63 0.16 4.03
C LEU A 175 -2.51 0.23 5.55
N PHE A 176 -1.35 0.63 6.08
CA PHE A 176 -1.18 0.78 7.52
C PHE A 176 -2.13 1.86 8.06
N MET A 177 -2.18 3.02 7.40
CA MET A 177 -3.11 4.09 7.78
C MET A 177 -4.58 3.68 7.61
N ALA A 178 -4.91 2.95 6.55
CA ALA A 178 -6.25 2.43 6.32
C ALA A 178 -6.68 1.44 7.42
N VAL A 179 -5.76 0.56 7.84
CA VAL A 179 -6.00 -0.40 8.93
C VAL A 179 -6.24 0.29 10.27
N LEU A 180 -5.49 1.35 10.60
CA LEU A 180 -5.73 2.10 11.85
C LEU A 180 -7.17 2.65 11.93
N SER A 181 -7.76 3.03 10.80
CA SER A 181 -9.16 3.42 10.73
C SER A 181 -10.09 2.19 10.74
N ALA A 182 -9.80 1.20 9.91
CA ALA A 182 -10.65 0.02 9.73
C ALA A 182 -10.86 -0.77 11.04
N ILE A 183 -9.84 -0.95 11.88
CA ILE A 183 -9.99 -1.68 13.15
C ILE A 183 -10.92 -0.99 14.15
N ASN A 184 -11.25 0.29 13.93
CA ASN A 184 -12.19 1.02 14.77
C ASN A 184 -13.62 1.03 14.20
N PHE A 185 -13.77 1.03 12.87
CA PHE A 185 -15.05 1.32 12.20
C PHE A 185 -15.57 0.20 11.28
N ASN A 186 -14.76 -0.82 11.00
CA ASN A 186 -15.11 -1.98 10.21
C ASN A 186 -15.15 -3.20 11.13
N GLU A 187 -16.36 -3.69 11.44
CA GLU A 187 -16.58 -4.79 12.38
C GLU A 187 -15.85 -6.07 11.95
N GLU A 188 -15.93 -6.46 10.69
CA GLU A 188 -15.26 -7.66 10.15
C GLU A 188 -13.74 -7.62 10.37
N LEU A 189 -13.11 -6.48 10.04
CA LEU A 189 -11.66 -6.31 10.19
C LEU A 189 -11.25 -6.10 11.66
N LYS A 190 -12.12 -5.51 12.47
CA LYS A 190 -11.94 -5.37 13.92
C LYS A 190 -11.97 -6.73 14.61
N THR A 191 -12.98 -7.55 14.37
CA THR A 191 -13.07 -8.92 14.92
C THR A 191 -11.86 -9.76 14.52
N PHE A 192 -11.42 -9.68 13.26
CA PHE A 192 -10.19 -10.35 12.84
C PHE A 192 -8.95 -9.89 13.62
N TYR A 193 -8.82 -8.57 13.84
CA TYR A 193 -7.72 -7.99 14.61
C TYR A 193 -7.76 -8.40 16.08
N GLU A 194 -8.91 -8.31 16.73
CA GLU A 194 -9.11 -8.63 18.15
C GLU A 194 -8.82 -10.10 18.44
N ARG A 195 -9.33 -11.02 17.61
CA ARG A 195 -9.01 -12.44 17.76
C ARG A 195 -7.51 -12.73 17.64
N LEU A 196 -6.79 -12.04 16.77
CA LEU A 196 -5.33 -12.19 16.70
C LEU A 196 -4.65 -11.66 17.96
N LYS A 197 -5.17 -10.56 18.53
CA LYS A 197 -4.70 -9.98 19.79
C LYS A 197 -4.93 -10.93 20.97
N GLU A 198 -6.10 -11.54 21.07
CA GLU A 198 -6.45 -12.54 22.08
C GLU A 198 -5.55 -13.78 22.00
N ASN A 199 -5.18 -14.20 20.79
CA ASN A 199 -4.19 -15.25 20.54
C ASN A 199 -2.72 -14.81 20.81
N GLY A 200 -2.51 -13.75 21.59
CA GLY A 200 -1.20 -13.28 22.03
C GLY A 200 -0.35 -12.60 20.95
N LYS A 201 -0.91 -12.23 19.78
CA LYS A 201 -0.12 -11.51 18.76
C LYS A 201 0.16 -10.07 19.19
N HIS A 202 1.37 -9.61 18.89
CA HIS A 202 1.73 -8.20 19.02
C HIS A 202 0.84 -7.33 18.12
N SER A 203 0.49 -6.11 18.56
CA SER A 203 -0.46 -5.24 17.84
C SER A 203 -0.06 -5.00 16.38
N THR A 204 1.21 -4.67 16.14
CA THR A 204 1.73 -4.48 14.78
C THR A 204 1.65 -5.75 13.91
N VAL A 205 1.79 -6.93 14.52
CA VAL A 205 1.67 -8.21 13.77
C VAL A 205 0.22 -8.45 13.36
N ALA A 206 -0.72 -8.18 14.27
CA ALA A 206 -2.15 -8.25 13.97
C ALA A 206 -2.54 -7.21 12.91
N GLN A 207 -2.08 -5.97 13.02
CA GLN A 207 -2.29 -4.92 12.00
C GLN A 207 -1.76 -5.35 10.62
N ILE A 208 -0.56 -5.93 10.55
CA ILE A 208 0.01 -6.45 9.30
C ILE A 208 -0.87 -7.56 8.70
N ALA A 209 -1.42 -8.44 9.54
CA ALA A 209 -2.34 -9.48 9.07
C ALA A 209 -3.62 -8.85 8.49
N VAL A 210 -4.16 -7.81 9.14
CA VAL A 210 -5.31 -7.04 8.62
C VAL A 210 -4.94 -6.35 7.31
N MET A 211 -3.75 -5.75 7.17
CA MET A 211 -3.29 -5.15 5.91
C MET A 211 -3.28 -6.18 4.78
N ARG A 212 -2.82 -7.41 5.07
CA ARG A 212 -2.80 -8.51 4.11
C ARG A 212 -4.22 -8.96 3.74
N LYS A 213 -5.15 -9.03 4.71
CA LYS A 213 -6.57 -9.33 4.44
C LYS A 213 -7.20 -8.24 3.57
N MET A 214 -6.97 -6.97 3.92
CA MET A 214 -7.49 -5.81 3.22
C MET A 214 -7.05 -5.74 1.76
N ILE A 215 -5.75 -5.91 1.45
CA ILE A 215 -5.30 -5.89 0.04
C ILE A 215 -5.87 -7.05 -0.78
N ILE A 216 -6.10 -8.22 -0.17
CA ILE A 216 -6.73 -9.37 -0.83
C ILE A 216 -8.19 -9.05 -1.15
N ILE A 217 -8.92 -8.48 -0.19
CA ILE A 217 -10.31 -8.01 -0.40
C ILE A 217 -10.34 -6.97 -1.51
N SER A 218 -9.52 -5.91 -1.43
CA SER A 218 -9.47 -4.86 -2.46
C SER A 218 -9.16 -5.42 -3.85
N HIS A 219 -8.24 -6.38 -3.97
CA HIS A 219 -7.94 -7.03 -5.25
C HIS A 219 -9.11 -7.89 -5.77
N SER A 220 -9.86 -8.54 -4.87
CA SER A 220 -11.08 -9.28 -5.23
C SER A 220 -12.18 -8.34 -5.74
N LEU A 221 -12.40 -7.21 -5.08
CA LEU A 221 -13.37 -6.19 -5.51
C LEU A 221 -13.01 -5.61 -6.87
N TYR A 222 -11.71 -5.32 -7.09
CA TYR A 222 -11.17 -4.89 -8.38
C TYR A 222 -11.44 -5.92 -9.49
N LYS A 223 -11.07 -7.18 -9.28
CA LYS A 223 -11.20 -8.23 -10.31
C LYS A 223 -12.63 -8.61 -10.65
N ASN A 224 -13.53 -8.57 -9.67
CA ASN A 224 -14.91 -9.02 -9.83
C ASN A 224 -15.89 -7.86 -10.08
N ASN A 225 -15.40 -6.62 -10.11
CA ASN A 225 -16.21 -5.41 -10.20
C ASN A 225 -17.39 -5.40 -9.21
N LYS A 226 -17.11 -5.68 -7.93
CA LYS A 226 -18.11 -5.71 -6.85
C LYS A 226 -17.82 -4.69 -5.77
N VAL A 227 -18.88 -4.15 -5.18
CA VAL A 227 -18.81 -3.32 -3.98
C VAL A 227 -18.49 -4.19 -2.76
N TYR A 228 -17.87 -3.59 -1.74
CA TYR A 228 -17.58 -4.28 -0.49
C TYR A 228 -18.86 -4.56 0.31
N GLU A 229 -19.07 -5.83 0.64
CA GLU A 229 -20.18 -6.33 1.45
C GLU A 229 -19.60 -7.00 2.71
N PRO A 230 -19.72 -6.41 3.91
CA PRO A 230 -19.09 -6.92 5.13
C PRO A 230 -19.48 -8.36 5.49
N GLU A 231 -20.76 -8.72 5.32
CA GLU A 231 -21.35 -10.01 5.69
C GLU A 231 -20.63 -11.19 5.01
N LYS A 232 -20.25 -11.03 3.75
CA LYS A 232 -19.57 -12.06 2.95
C LYS A 232 -18.21 -12.48 3.50
N TYR A 233 -17.58 -11.63 4.31
CA TYR A 233 -16.22 -11.84 4.80
C TYR A 233 -16.15 -12.14 6.31
N LEU A 234 -17.29 -12.09 7.00
CA LEU A 234 -17.44 -12.46 8.42
C LEU A 234 -17.28 -13.99 8.61
N GLU A 235 -17.83 -14.80 7.71
CA GLU A 235 -17.83 -16.28 7.81
C GLU A 235 -16.45 -16.93 7.70
N TYR A 236 -15.48 -16.23 7.09
CA TYR A 236 -14.10 -16.71 6.92
C TYR A 236 -13.11 -16.09 7.91
N THR A 237 -13.63 -15.35 8.89
CA THR A 237 -12.81 -14.72 9.93
C THR A 237 -12.59 -15.74 11.00
#